data_AF-A0A9X9X0I5-F1
#
_entry.id   AF-A0A9X9X0I5-F1
#
_cell.length_a   1.000
_cell.length_b   1.000
_cell.length_c   1.000
_cell.angle_alpha   90.00
_cell.angle_beta   90.00
_cell.angle_gamma   90.00
#
_symmetry.space_group_name_H-M   'P 1'
#
loop_
_entity.id
_entity.type
_entity.pdbx_description
1 polymer ?
#
loop_
_entity_poly.entity_id
_entity_poly.type
_entity_poly.pdbx_seq_one_letter_code
_entity_poly.pdbx_strand_id
1 'polypeptide(L)'
;MTEDEKTAARRAKKNAWKRAHYAAHRDAALAKQRRFRADNPDARRTHAAVHRAIRSGKLVRPDACERCGGPNPHAHHADYARPLDVQFLCQSCHNLEHSAVTDDDKRATRAAADRRYREANRDTILARKAGYREANRERIAARERERYAANR
;
A
#
# COMPACT_ATOMS: atom_id res chain seq x y z
N MET A 1 11.90 -29.58 -10.53
CA MET A 1 11.25 -28.69 -9.56
C MET A 1 9.94 -28.19 -10.13
N THR A 2 8.84 -28.39 -9.42
CA THR A 2 7.50 -27.90 -9.79
C THR A 2 7.41 -26.38 -9.65
N GLU A 3 6.40 -25.75 -10.25
CA GLU A 3 6.17 -24.29 -10.10
C GLU A 3 5.85 -23.89 -8.65
N ASP A 4 5.23 -24.79 -7.88
CA ASP A 4 4.98 -24.59 -6.45
C ASP A 4 6.29 -24.58 -5.63
N GLU A 5 7.22 -25.49 -5.94
CA GLU A 5 8.55 -25.54 -5.30
C GLU A 5 9.37 -24.28 -5.59
N LYS A 6 9.31 -23.77 -6.83
CA LYS A 6 9.96 -22.51 -7.21
C LYS A 6 9.33 -21.31 -6.49
N THR A 7 8.02 -21.29 -6.37
CA THR A 7 7.26 -20.24 -5.65
C THR A 7 7.59 -20.26 -4.16
N ALA A 8 7.62 -21.44 -3.55
CA ALA A 8 8.02 -21.64 -2.16
C ALA A 8 9.47 -21.18 -1.91
N ALA A 9 10.41 -21.57 -2.77
CA ALA A 9 11.81 -21.14 -2.68
C ALA A 9 11.95 -19.61 -2.79
N ARG A 10 11.21 -18.97 -3.69
CA ARG A 10 11.19 -17.51 -3.83
C ARG A 10 10.65 -16.82 -2.57
N ARG A 11 9.59 -17.37 -1.97
CA ARG A 11 9.02 -16.88 -0.71
C ARG A 11 9.99 -17.05 0.46
N ALA A 12 10.64 -18.21 0.55
CA ALA A 12 11.65 -18.50 1.58
C ALA A 12 12.82 -17.52 1.49
N LYS A 13 13.37 -17.30 0.29
CA LYS A 13 14.44 -16.31 0.06
C LYS A 13 14.01 -14.89 0.45
N LYS A 14 12.80 -14.48 0.06
CA LYS A 14 12.23 -13.17 0.43
C LYS A 14 12.08 -13.03 1.96
N ASN A 15 11.62 -14.07 2.64
CA ASN A 15 11.45 -14.07 4.09
C ASN A 15 12.79 -14.04 4.83
N ALA A 16 13.79 -14.81 4.37
CA ALA A 16 15.14 -14.78 4.92
C ALA A 16 15.76 -13.38 4.80
N TRP A 17 15.66 -12.76 3.62
CA TRP A 17 16.10 -11.38 3.40
C TRP A 17 15.37 -10.40 4.34
N LYS A 18 14.04 -10.50 4.47
CA LYS A 18 13.26 -9.64 5.39
C LYS A 18 13.72 -9.78 6.83
N ARG A 19 13.98 -11.00 7.31
CA ARG A 19 14.45 -11.26 8.68
C ARG A 19 15.81 -10.63 8.92
N ALA A 20 16.76 -10.84 8.01
CA ALA A 20 18.09 -10.25 8.10
C ALA A 20 18.03 -8.70 8.05
N HIS A 21 17.26 -8.15 7.13
CA HIS A 21 17.05 -6.71 6.99
C HIS A 21 16.45 -6.10 8.28
N TYR A 22 15.35 -6.67 8.79
CA TYR A 22 14.74 -6.13 10.02
C TYR A 22 15.62 -6.31 11.26
N ALA A 23 16.44 -7.36 11.33
CA ALA A 23 17.42 -7.51 12.41
C ALA A 23 18.50 -6.42 12.33
N ALA A 24 19.08 -6.20 11.15
CA ALA A 24 20.11 -5.17 10.94
C ALA A 24 19.60 -3.73 11.15
N HIS A 25 18.31 -3.48 10.90
CA HIS A 25 17.70 -2.14 11.03
C HIS A 25 16.83 -1.99 12.29
N ARG A 26 16.93 -2.92 13.24
CA ARG A 26 16.10 -2.93 14.45
C ARG A 26 16.28 -1.66 15.27
N ASP A 27 17.51 -1.26 15.52
CA ASP A 27 17.80 -0.12 16.40
C ASP A 27 17.36 1.20 15.77
N ALA A 28 17.56 1.36 14.46
CA ALA A 28 17.05 2.51 13.72
C ALA A 28 15.52 2.59 13.77
N ALA A 29 14.82 1.45 13.63
CA ALA A 29 13.36 1.39 13.74
C ALA A 29 12.88 1.74 15.16
N LEU A 30 13.57 1.26 16.20
CA LEU A 30 13.26 1.58 17.59
C LEU A 30 13.54 3.06 17.91
N ALA A 31 14.64 3.62 17.41
CA ALA A 31 14.96 5.04 17.57
C ALA A 31 13.88 5.92 16.92
N LYS A 32 13.45 5.58 15.71
CA LYS A 32 12.33 6.25 15.02
C LYS A 32 11.03 6.15 15.83
N GLN A 33 10.72 4.97 16.37
CA GLN A 33 9.53 4.78 17.20
C GLN A 33 9.59 5.61 18.49
N ARG A 34 10.77 5.70 19.13
CA ARG A 34 10.98 6.51 20.34
C ARG A 34 10.77 8.00 20.05
N ARG A 35 11.37 8.52 18.97
CA ARG A 35 11.16 9.92 18.53
C ARG A 35 9.68 10.21 18.29
N PHE A 36 9.02 9.39 17.47
CA PHE A 36 7.59 9.57 17.20
C PHE A 36 6.74 9.61 18.48
N ARG A 37 7.03 8.74 19.45
CA ARG A 37 6.31 8.72 20.75
C ARG A 37 6.59 9.95 21.61
N ALA A 38 7.80 10.51 21.53
CA ALA A 38 8.17 11.73 22.26
C ALA A 38 7.51 12.96 21.61
N ASP A 39 7.49 13.01 20.28
CA ASP A 39 6.95 14.14 19.50
C ASP A 39 5.41 14.13 19.46
N ASN A 40 4.76 12.98 19.71
CA ASN A 40 3.30 12.81 19.63
C ASN A 40 2.72 12.23 20.93
N PRO A 41 2.87 12.92 22.08
CA PRO A 41 2.39 12.42 23.37
C PRO A 41 0.86 12.30 23.41
N ASP A 42 0.14 13.21 22.75
CA ASP A 42 -1.32 13.21 22.68
C ASP A 42 -1.85 11.99 21.93
N ALA A 43 -1.31 11.69 20.75
CA ALA A 43 -1.67 10.49 20.00
C ALA A 43 -1.44 9.22 20.80
N ARG A 44 -0.34 9.15 21.56
CA ARG A 44 -0.08 8.02 22.45
C ARG A 44 -1.13 7.91 23.56
N ARG A 45 -1.51 9.04 24.17
CA ARG A 45 -2.52 9.09 25.24
C ARG A 45 -3.88 8.64 24.72
N THR A 46 -4.32 9.14 23.57
CA THR A 46 -5.64 8.81 23.00
C THR A 46 -5.73 7.34 22.62
N HIS A 47 -4.74 6.79 21.92
CA HIS A 47 -4.72 5.37 21.59
C HIS A 47 -4.71 4.48 22.84
N ALA A 48 -3.96 4.86 23.88
CA ALA A 48 -3.94 4.12 25.15
C ALA A 48 -5.30 4.17 25.87
N ALA A 49 -5.99 5.31 25.84
CA ALA A 49 -7.31 5.48 26.43
C ALA A 49 -8.37 4.61 25.72
N VAL A 50 -8.39 4.59 24.39
CA VAL A 50 -9.26 3.70 23.60
C VAL A 50 -8.97 2.24 23.91
N HIS A 51 -7.70 1.83 23.91
CA HIS A 51 -7.33 0.44 24.22
C HIS A 51 -7.79 0.02 25.62
N ARG A 52 -7.65 0.91 26.61
CA ARG A 52 -8.15 0.68 27.97
C ARG A 52 -9.67 0.57 27.99
N ALA A 53 -10.37 1.49 27.32
CA ALA A 53 -11.82 1.51 27.26
C ALA A 53 -12.37 0.21 26.62
N ILE A 54 -11.77 -0.24 25.52
CA ILE A 54 -12.11 -1.52 24.88
C ILE A 54 -11.87 -2.69 25.81
N ARG A 55 -10.69 -2.77 26.43
CA ARG A 55 -10.38 -3.87 27.36
C ARG A 55 -11.34 -3.90 28.55
N SER A 56 -11.75 -2.74 29.05
CA SER A 56 -12.69 -2.62 30.17
C SER A 56 -14.16 -2.80 29.77
N GLY A 57 -14.48 -2.90 28.48
CA GLY A 57 -15.87 -2.94 27.98
C GLY A 57 -16.57 -1.58 27.92
N LYS A 58 -15.96 -0.48 28.40
CA LYS A 58 -16.50 0.89 28.32
C LYS A 58 -16.70 1.38 26.89
N LEU A 59 -15.92 0.85 25.94
CA LEU A 59 -16.05 1.15 24.52
C LEU A 59 -16.08 -0.18 23.75
N VAL A 60 -17.11 -0.41 22.94
CA VAL A 60 -17.18 -1.61 22.10
C VAL A 60 -16.63 -1.26 20.72
N ARG A 61 -15.68 -2.07 20.23
CA ARG A 61 -15.21 -1.97 18.85
C ARG A 61 -16.18 -2.75 17.96
N PRO A 62 -16.80 -2.13 16.94
CA PRO A 62 -17.61 -2.86 15.97
C PRO A 62 -16.73 -3.81 15.14
N ASP A 63 -17.34 -4.85 14.61
CA ASP A 63 -16.71 -5.77 13.65
C ASP A 63 -16.57 -5.14 12.25
N ALA A 64 -17.44 -4.16 11.96
CA ALA A 64 -17.54 -3.46 10.69
C ALA A 64 -17.16 -1.98 10.76
N CYS A 65 -16.61 -1.48 9.66
CA CYS A 65 -16.29 -0.07 9.42
C CYS A 65 -17.56 0.78 9.34
N GLU A 66 -17.60 1.90 10.05
CA GLU A 66 -18.74 2.82 10.06
C GLU A 66 -18.96 3.53 8.71
N ARG A 67 -17.92 3.67 7.87
CA ARG A 67 -18.05 4.29 6.54
C ARG A 67 -18.49 3.30 5.46
N CYS A 68 -17.98 2.07 5.45
CA CYS A 68 -18.15 1.15 4.31
C CYS A 68 -18.52 -0.28 4.68
N GLY A 69 -18.68 -0.61 5.97
CA GLY A 69 -18.96 -1.96 6.43
C GLY A 69 -17.80 -2.96 6.35
N GLY A 70 -16.62 -2.54 5.87
CA GLY A 70 -15.45 -3.42 5.76
C GLY A 70 -14.93 -3.91 7.13
N PRO A 71 -14.27 -5.08 7.18
CA PRO A 71 -13.88 -5.71 8.45
C PRO A 71 -12.69 -5.01 9.13
N ASN A 72 -12.48 -5.35 10.40
CA ASN A 72 -11.32 -4.94 11.19
C ASN A 72 -11.14 -3.41 11.29
N PRO A 73 -12.13 -2.67 11.81
CA PRO A 73 -11.99 -1.23 11.93
C PRO A 73 -11.00 -0.83 13.01
N HIS A 74 -10.28 0.26 12.73
CA HIS A 74 -9.35 0.94 13.62
C HIS A 74 -10.01 2.22 14.16
N ALA A 75 -9.65 2.63 15.37
CA ALA A 75 -10.13 3.87 15.95
C ALA A 75 -9.43 5.07 15.29
N HIS A 76 -10.20 5.83 14.51
CA HIS A 76 -9.80 7.12 13.96
C HIS A 76 -10.02 8.22 15.01
N HIS A 77 -9.01 9.07 15.20
CA HIS A 77 -9.11 10.24 16.07
C HIS A 77 -9.15 11.50 15.20
N ALA A 78 -10.33 12.10 15.04
CA ALA A 78 -10.47 13.40 14.39
C ALA A 78 -9.97 14.54 15.29
N ASP A 79 -10.16 14.39 16.61
CA ASP A 79 -9.74 15.34 17.64
C ASP A 79 -9.03 14.61 18.78
N TYR A 80 -7.72 14.80 18.89
CA TYR A 80 -6.90 14.16 19.90
C TYR A 80 -7.15 14.68 21.34
N ALA A 81 -7.90 15.79 21.51
CA ALA A 81 -8.33 16.26 22.81
C ALA A 81 -9.47 15.40 23.39
N ARG A 82 -10.21 14.68 22.54
CA ARG A 82 -11.34 13.80 22.93
C ARG A 82 -10.99 12.32 22.69
N PRO A 83 -10.28 11.67 23.64
CA PRO A 83 -9.67 10.36 23.40
C PRO A 83 -10.65 9.20 23.13
N LEU A 84 -11.91 9.31 23.57
CA LEU A 84 -12.92 8.26 23.36
C LEU A 84 -13.93 8.62 22.26
N ASP A 85 -13.83 9.82 21.71
CA ASP A 85 -14.63 10.25 20.56
C ASP A 85 -13.90 9.80 19.30
N VAL A 86 -14.17 8.57 18.89
CA VAL A 86 -13.48 7.90 17.80
C VAL A 86 -14.46 7.31 16.81
N GLN A 87 -14.09 7.37 15.54
CA GLN A 87 -14.80 6.69 14.48
C GLN A 87 -14.09 5.37 14.16
N PHE A 88 -14.83 4.26 14.09
CA PHE A 88 -14.24 2.97 13.74
C PHE A 88 -14.22 2.78 12.22
N LEU A 89 -13.02 2.93 11.62
CA LEU A 89 -12.82 2.87 10.16
C LEU A 89 -11.85 1.74 9.77
N CYS A 90 -12.15 0.99 8.71
CA CYS A 90 -11.18 0.05 8.14
C CYS A 90 -9.93 0.79 7.60
N GLN A 91 -8.82 0.07 7.42
CA GLN A 91 -7.53 0.68 7.05
C GLN A 91 -7.59 1.59 5.80
N SER A 92 -8.39 1.23 4.78
CA SER A 92 -8.55 2.05 3.58
C SER A 92 -9.29 3.35 3.89
N CYS A 93 -10.43 3.29 4.57
CA CYS A 93 -11.19 4.46 5.00
C CYS A 93 -10.39 5.35 5.97
N HIS A 94 -9.65 4.75 6.89
CA HIS A 94 -8.79 5.46 7.83
C HIS A 94 -7.68 6.24 7.14
N ASN A 95 -7.04 5.65 6.12
CA ASN A 95 -6.01 6.33 5.34
C ASN A 95 -6.58 7.45 4.46
N LEU A 96 -7.80 7.27 3.95
CA LEU A 96 -8.49 8.33 3.21
C LEU A 96 -8.74 9.54 4.10
N GLU A 97 -9.14 9.32 5.35
CA GLU A 97 -9.39 10.41 6.31
C GLU A 97 -8.11 11.18 6.67
N HIS A 98 -6.97 10.49 6.80
CA HIS A 98 -5.67 11.14 7.01
C HIS A 98 -5.01 11.67 5.72
N SER A 99 -5.57 11.41 4.54
CA SER A 99 -5.01 11.90 3.28
C SER A 99 -5.40 13.37 3.09
N ALA A 100 -4.44 14.28 3.21
CA ALA A 100 -4.60 15.70 2.85
C ALA A 100 -4.72 15.93 1.32
N VAL A 101 -4.79 14.86 0.53
CA VAL A 101 -4.68 14.87 -0.93
C VAL A 101 -5.79 13.97 -1.46
N THR A 102 -6.72 14.56 -2.22
CA THR A 102 -7.85 13.81 -2.80
C THR A 102 -7.34 12.80 -3.82
N ASP A 103 -8.16 11.80 -4.17
CA ASP A 103 -7.76 10.84 -5.21
C ASP A 103 -7.57 11.50 -6.57
N ASP A 104 -8.25 12.62 -6.84
CA ASP A 104 -8.07 13.41 -8.05
C ASP A 104 -6.75 14.17 -8.05
N ASP A 105 -6.37 14.74 -6.91
CA ASP A 105 -5.06 15.37 -6.75
C ASP A 105 -3.94 14.36 -6.97
N LYS A 106 -4.06 13.15 -6.39
CA LYS A 106 -3.09 12.04 -6.57
C LYS A 106 -3.00 11.59 -8.03
N ARG A 107 -4.14 11.50 -8.73
CA ARG A 107 -4.20 11.14 -10.16
C ARG A 107 -3.53 12.20 -11.02
N ALA A 108 -3.80 13.47 -10.74
CA ALA A 108 -3.18 14.60 -11.42
C ALA A 108 -1.66 14.65 -11.19
N THR A 109 -1.19 14.45 -9.95
CA THR A 109 0.25 14.40 -9.63
C THR A 109 0.93 13.24 -10.35
N ARG A 110 0.32 12.05 -10.33
CA ARG A 110 0.86 10.88 -11.02
C ARG A 110 0.87 11.07 -12.54
N ALA A 111 -0.18 11.63 -13.13
CA ALA A 111 -0.22 11.93 -14.57
C ALA A 111 0.85 12.95 -14.99
N ALA A 112 1.12 13.95 -14.15
CA ALA A 112 2.20 14.91 -14.37
C ALA A 112 3.58 14.26 -14.28
N ALA A 113 3.82 13.42 -13.27
CA ALA A 113 5.06 12.66 -13.12
C ALA A 113 5.27 11.68 -14.28
N ASP A 114 4.22 10.94 -14.68
CA ASP A 114 4.23 10.03 -15.82
C ASP A 114 4.55 10.74 -17.13
N ARG A 115 3.99 11.95 -17.35
CA ARG A 115 4.33 12.77 -18.53
C ARG A 115 5.80 13.15 -18.54
N ARG A 116 6.31 13.71 -17.44
CA ARG A 116 7.73 14.09 -17.31
C ARG A 116 8.64 12.90 -17.55
N TYR A 117 8.32 11.75 -16.98
CA TYR A 117 9.08 10.52 -17.18
C TYR A 117 9.07 10.07 -18.65
N ARG A 118 7.89 10.04 -19.29
CA ARG A 118 7.77 9.62 -20.70
C ARG A 118 8.48 10.56 -21.65
N GLU A 119 8.45 11.85 -21.36
CA GLU A 119 9.15 12.88 -22.14
C GLU A 119 10.67 12.76 -21.98
N ALA A 120 11.17 12.76 -20.74
CA ALA A 120 12.60 12.65 -20.45
C ALA A 120 13.22 11.31 -20.92
N ASN A 121 12.41 10.26 -21.06
CA ASN A 121 12.87 8.93 -21.48
C ASN A 121 12.29 8.50 -22.84
N ARG A 122 11.79 9.45 -23.65
CA ARG A 122 11.05 9.15 -24.88
C ARG A 122 11.83 8.25 -25.82
N ASP A 123 13.05 8.61 -26.13
CA ASP A 123 13.88 7.90 -27.12
C ASP A 123 14.28 6.52 -26.62
N THR A 124 14.65 6.40 -25.35
CA THR A 124 14.94 5.11 -24.70
C THR A 124 13.73 4.18 -24.72
N ILE A 125 12.53 4.72 -24.43
CA ILE A 125 11.29 3.94 -24.48
C ILE A 125 10.98 3.49 -25.90
N LEU A 126 11.15 4.37 -26.90
CA LEU A 126 10.90 4.04 -28.31
C LEU A 126 11.89 3.02 -28.84
N ALA A 127 13.20 3.20 -28.60
CA ALA A 127 14.24 2.26 -29.01
C ALA A 127 14.00 0.86 -28.43
N ARG A 128 13.70 0.78 -27.13
CA ARG A 128 13.34 -0.49 -26.47
C ARG A 128 12.09 -1.12 -27.09
N LYS A 129 11.05 -0.33 -27.36
CA LYS A 129 9.81 -0.83 -28.00
C LYS A 129 10.07 -1.32 -29.42
N ALA A 130 10.90 -0.62 -30.19
CA ALA A 130 11.29 -1.01 -31.53
C ALA A 130 12.05 -2.34 -31.52
N GLY A 131 13.09 -2.47 -30.70
CA GLY A 131 13.84 -3.71 -30.56
C GLY A 131 12.98 -4.88 -30.07
N TYR A 132 12.04 -4.63 -29.14
CA TYR A 132 11.07 -5.66 -28.74
C TYR A 132 10.15 -6.08 -29.89
N ARG A 133 9.61 -5.12 -30.66
CA ARG A 133 8.72 -5.44 -31.80
C ARG A 133 9.45 -6.20 -32.89
N GLU A 134 10.68 -5.82 -33.18
CA GLU A 134 11.54 -6.49 -34.16
C GLU A 134 11.87 -7.92 -33.72
N ALA A 135 12.41 -8.10 -32.51
CA ALA A 135 12.78 -9.42 -31.98
C ALA A 135 11.58 -10.37 -31.80
N ASN A 136 10.35 -9.84 -31.78
CA ASN A 136 9.14 -10.63 -31.56
C ASN A 136 8.13 -10.50 -32.72
N ARG A 137 8.56 -10.04 -33.90
CA ARG A 137 7.70 -9.70 -35.04
C ARG A 137 6.78 -10.85 -35.44
N GLU A 138 7.33 -12.05 -35.60
CA GLU A 138 6.59 -13.24 -36.04
C GLU A 138 5.59 -13.72 -34.99
N ARG A 139 5.99 -13.69 -33.71
CA ARG A 139 5.12 -14.05 -32.59
C ARG A 139 3.94 -13.09 -32.47
N ILE A 140 4.18 -11.79 -32.64
CA ILE A 140 3.12 -10.78 -32.62
C ILE A 140 2.16 -11.01 -33.79
N ALA A 141 2.68 -11.20 -35.01
CA ALA A 141 1.87 -11.44 -36.19
C ALA A 141 1.06 -12.74 -36.11
N ALA A 142 1.62 -13.81 -35.54
CA ALA A 142 0.91 -15.08 -35.31
C ALA A 142 -0.29 -14.88 -34.37
N ARG A 143 -0.08 -14.21 -33.23
CA ARG A 143 -1.15 -13.90 -32.27
C ARG A 143 -2.24 -13.02 -32.89
N GLU A 144 -1.88 -12.07 -33.74
CA GLU A 144 -2.85 -11.23 -34.44
C GLU A 144 -3.68 -12.06 -35.43
N ARG A 145 -3.04 -12.94 -36.22
CA ARG A 145 -3.74 -13.86 -37.14
C ARG A 145 -4.72 -14.75 -36.39
N GLU A 146 -4.31 -15.34 -35.27
CA GLU A 146 -5.18 -16.16 -34.41
C GLU A 146 -6.38 -15.35 -33.89
N ARG A 147 -6.14 -14.12 -33.39
CA ARG A 147 -7.22 -13.23 -32.94
C ARG A 147 -8.22 -12.93 -34.06
N TYR A 148 -7.74 -12.61 -35.27
CA TYR A 148 -8.62 -12.33 -36.39
C TYR A 148 -9.34 -13.57 -36.93
N ALA A 149 -8.72 -14.76 -36.84
CA ALA A 149 -9.36 -16.01 -37.20
C ALA A 149 -10.45 -16.43 -36.19
N ALA A 150 -10.26 -16.17 -34.89
CA ALA A 150 -11.22 -16.50 -33.84
C ALA A 150 -12.44 -15.54 -33.77
N ASN A 151 -12.36 -14.37 -34.40
CA ASN A 151 -13.47 -13.40 -34.50
C ASN A 151 -14.15 -13.43 -35.88
N ARG A 152 -13.94 -14.50 -36.65
CA ARG A 152 -14.55 -14.73 -37.96
C ARG A 152 -15.52 -15.90 -37.87
#